data_AF-A0A832U0Z0-F1
#
_entry.id   AF-A0A832U0Z0-F1
#
_cell.length_a   1.000
_cell.length_b   1.000
_cell.length_c   1.000
_cell.angle_alpha   90.00
_cell.angle_beta   90.00
_cell.angle_gamma   90.00
#
_symmetry.space_group_name_H-M   'P 1'
#
loop_
_entity.id
_entity.type
_entity.pdbx_description
1 polymer ?
#
loop_
_entity_poly.entity_id
_entity_poly.type
_entity_poly.pdbx_seq_one_letter_code
_entity_poly.pdbx_strand_id
1 'polypeptide(L)' 'MSSCYNGSFNESKVREVLRIPGNLRVVVLLAVGYPSAKENLAFKVWRKVRKRKALEELVSLEEYCRPCAVASEKFD' A
#
# COMPACT_ATOMS: atom_id res chain seq x y z
N MET A 1 0.56 10.25 -12.76
CA MET A 1 1.51 10.33 -11.64
C MET A 1 1.43 9.02 -10.86
N SER A 2 2.55 8.43 -10.47
CA SER A 2 2.61 7.18 -9.69
C SER A 2 3.27 7.46 -8.35
N SER A 3 2.78 6.82 -7.29
CA SER A 3 3.36 6.87 -5.96
C SER A 3 3.70 5.45 -5.47
N CYS A 4 4.80 5.33 -4.74
CA CYS A 4 5.23 4.09 -4.13
C CYS A 4 5.63 4.33 -2.67
N TYR A 5 4.97 3.61 -1.75
CA TYR A 5 5.33 3.57 -0.34
C TYR A 5 6.47 2.58 -0.13
N ASN A 6 7.57 3.05 0.44
CA ASN A 6 8.65 2.20 0.92
C ASN A 6 8.71 2.22 2.45
N GLY A 7 8.26 1.12 3.07
CA GLY A 7 8.37 0.89 4.51
C GLY A 7 9.61 0.10 4.93
N SER A 8 10.38 -0.43 3.97
CA SER A 8 11.61 -1.19 4.23
C SER A 8 12.83 -0.33 3.93
N PHE A 9 13.31 0.38 4.94
CA PHE A 9 14.47 1.26 4.85
C PHE A 9 15.24 1.29 6.17
N ASN A 10 16.50 1.75 6.13
CA ASN A 10 17.32 1.96 7.31
C ASN A 10 16.98 3.34 7.91
N GLU A 11 16.18 3.36 8.98
CA GLU A 11 15.75 4.60 9.62
C GLU A 11 16.93 5.43 10.15
N SER A 12 17.95 4.81 10.74
CA SER A 12 19.12 5.50 11.29
C SER A 12 19.87 6.29 10.20
N LYS A 13 20.06 5.69 9.03
CA LYS A 13 20.72 6.34 7.89
C LYS A 13 19.88 7.49 7.33
N VAL A 14 18.57 7.33 7.25
CA VAL A 14 17.66 8.40 6.81
C VAL A 14 17.70 9.57 7.79
N ARG A 15 17.68 9.28 9.09
CA ARG A 15 17.75 10.28 10.17
C ARG A 15 19.03 11.10 10.11
N GLU A 16 20.17 10.46 9.88
CA GLU A 16 21.46 11.13 9.72
C GLU A 16 21.46 12.06 8.50
N VAL A 17 21.09 11.54 7.33
CA VAL A 17 21.11 12.30 6.06
C VAL A 17 20.18 13.49 6.10
N LEU A 18 18.99 13.33 6.67
CA LEU A 18 17.97 14.38 6.74
C LEU A 18 18.02 15.21 8.03
N ARG A 19 18.98 14.92 8.93
CA ARG A 19 19.16 15.60 10.23
C ARG A 19 17.86 15.65 11.05
N ILE A 20 17.14 14.53 11.09
CA ILE A 20 15.85 14.45 11.77
C ILE A 20 16.07 14.44 13.28
N PRO A 21 15.38 15.28 14.06
CA PRO A 21 15.52 15.34 15.51
C PRO A 21 15.01 14.04 16.18
N GLY A 22 15.61 13.68 17.31
CA GLY A 22 15.43 12.36 17.93
C GLY A 22 14.02 12.04 18.44
N ASN A 23 13.18 13.06 18.59
CA ASN A 23 11.78 12.93 19.00
C ASN A 23 10.83 12.59 17.83
N LEU A 24 11.34 12.46 16.60
CA LEU A 24 10.56 12.10 15.42
C LEU A 24 10.92 10.71 14.93
N ARG A 25 9.93 10.01 14.36
CA ARG A 25 10.07 8.69 13.75
C ARG A 25 9.78 8.77 12.26
N VAL A 26 10.62 8.12 11.45
CA VAL A 26 10.35 7.97 10.01
C VAL A 26 9.44 6.76 9.81
N VAL A 27 8.22 6.99 9.30
CA VAL A 27 7.22 5.91 9.15
C VAL A 27 7.25 5.31 7.74
N VAL A 28 7.42 6.14 6.72
CA VAL A 28 7.41 5.72 5.32
C VAL A 28 8.23 6.68 4.48
N LEU A 29 8.87 6.17 3.44
CA LEU A 29 9.42 6.98 2.36
C LEU A 29 8.47 6.90 1.16
N LEU A 30 8.09 8.06 0.62
CA LEU A 30 7.20 8.15 -0.54
C LEU A 30 8.00 8.55 -1.78
N ALA A 31 8.07 7.67 -2.76
CA ALA A 31 8.55 8.01 -4.09
C ALA A 31 7.37 8.52 -4.93
N VAL A 32 7.49 9.70 -5.53
CA VAL A 32 6.47 10.31 -6.41
C VAL A 32 7.12 10.65 -7.74
N GLY A 33 6.45 10.32 -8.85
CA GLY A 33 6.95 10.68 -10.18
C GLY A 33 6.02 10.29 -11.31
N TYR A 34 6.50 10.47 -12.54
CA TYR A 34 5.82 9.98 -13.74
C TYR A 34 6.30 8.56 -14.05
N PRO A 35 5.38 7.59 -14.24
CA PRO A 35 5.77 6.22 -14.58
C PRO A 35 6.49 6.21 -15.92
N SER A 36 7.58 5.45 -16.01
CA SER A 36 8.24 5.19 -17.28
C SER A 36 7.32 4.39 -18.21
N ALA A 37 7.34 4.69 -19.51
CA ALA A 37 6.52 3.99 -20.51
C ALA A 37 6.88 2.51 -20.69
N LYS A 38 8.02 2.06 -20.13
CA LYS A 38 8.51 0.69 -20.28
C LYS A 38 7.90 -0.22 -19.22
N GLU A 39 6.76 -0.84 -19.55
CA GLU A 39 6.24 -1.95 -18.77
C GLU A 39 7.07 -3.22 -19.02
N ASN A 40 7.89 -3.60 -18.04
CA ASN A 40 8.65 -4.85 -18.10
C ASN A 40 7.75 -6.05 -17.75
N LEU A 41 8.05 -7.23 -18.32
CA LEU A 41 7.27 -8.46 -18.10
C LEU A 41 7.09 -8.79 -16.62
N ALA A 42 8.12 -8.55 -15.80
CA ALA A 42 8.09 -8.72 -14.35
C ALA A 42 6.99 -7.87 -13.67
N PHE A 43 6.77 -6.64 -14.13
CA PHE A 43 5.73 -5.75 -13.60
C PHE A 43 4.32 -6.28 -13.89
N LYS A 44 4.10 -6.83 -15.09
CA LYS A 44 2.83 -7.44 -15.48
C LYS A 44 2.53 -8.69 -14.67
N VAL A 45 3.54 -9.53 -14.42
CA VAL A 45 3.40 -10.73 -13.58
C VAL A 45 3.10 -10.33 -12.13
N TRP A 46 3.86 -9.39 -11.57
CA TRP A 46 3.67 -8.94 -10.18
C TRP A 46 2.26 -8.35 -9.94
N ARG A 47 1.72 -7.58 -10.90
CA ARG A 47 0.32 -7.09 -10.83
C ARG A 47 -0.71 -8.22 -10.75
N LYS A 48 -0.48 -9.35 -11.43
CA LYS A 48 -1.39 -10.51 -11.36
C LYS A 48 -1.26 -11.28 -10.05
N VAL A 49 -0.06 -11.30 -9.46
CA VAL A 49 0.20 -11.98 -8.18
C VAL A 49 -0.35 -11.19 -6.99
N ARG A 50 -0.34 -9.85 -7.04
CA ARG A 50 -0.95 -9.01 -6.00
C ARG A 50 -2.48 -9.07 -6.04
N LYS A 51 -3.06 -10.09 -5.40
CA LYS A 51 -4.49 -10.13 -5.10
C LYS A 51 -4.77 -9.39 -3.80
N ARG A 52 -5.83 -8.57 -3.79
CA ARG A 52 -6.41 -8.04 -2.54
C ARG A 52 -7.13 -9.18 -1.82
N LYS A 53 -7.31 -9.05 -0.50
CA LYS A 53 -8.25 -9.91 0.24
C LYS A 53 -9.66 -9.78 -0.34
N ALA A 54 -10.47 -10.82 -0.18
CA ALA A 54 -11.87 -10.79 -0.59
C ALA A 54 -12.61 -9.70 0.20
N LEU A 55 -13.67 -9.11 -0.38
CA LEU A 55 -14.36 -7.97 0.23
C LEU A 55 -15.01 -8.37 1.56
N GLU A 56 -15.50 -9.60 1.61
CA GLU A 56 -16.14 -10.26 2.75
C GLU A 56 -15.18 -10.37 3.95
N GLU A 57 -13.87 -10.44 3.71
CA GLU A 57 -12.84 -10.45 4.77
C GLU A 57 -12.55 -9.05 5.33
N LEU A 58 -12.94 -7.99 4.62
CA LEU A 58 -12.59 -6.61 4.93
C LEU A 58 -13.75 -5.80 5.50
N VAL A 59 -14.99 -6.17 5.19
CA VAL A 59 -16.19 -5.39 5.51
C VAL A 59 -16.94 -6.02 6.67
N SER A 60 -17.36 -5.21 7.63
CA SER A 60 -18.32 -5.59 8.66
C SER A 60 -19.50 -4.62 8.65
N LEU A 61 -20.71 -5.13 8.89
CA LEU A 61 -21.95 -4.35 8.83
C LEU A 61 -22.33 -3.88 10.24
N GLU A 62 -22.39 -2.56 10.46
CA GLU A 62 -22.68 -1.87 11.73
C GLU A 62 -21.69 -2.14 12.88
N GLU A 63 -21.39 -3.41 13.14
CA GLU A 63 -20.54 -3.87 14.24
C GLU A 63 -19.31 -4.59 13.69
N TYR A 64 -18.17 -4.42 14.36
CA TYR A 64 -16.93 -5.09 13.98
C TYR A 64 -17.11 -6.62 14.00
N CYS A 65 -16.60 -7.31 12.97
CA CYS A 65 -16.76 -8.75 12.74
C CYS A 65 -18.18 -9.23 12.42
N ARG A 66 -19.20 -8.36 12.34
CA ARG A 66 -20.52 -8.77 11.86
C ARG A 66 -20.49 -8.96 10.34
N PRO A 67 -20.75 -10.17 9.81
CA PRO A 67 -20.69 -10.41 8.37
C PRO A 67 -21.65 -9.52 7.60
N CYS A 68 -21.19 -8.90 6.52
CA CYS A 68 -22.04 -8.12 5.62
C CYS A 68 -22.63 -9.05 4.55
N ALA A 69 -23.93 -9.35 4.62
CA ALA A 69 -24.62 -10.20 3.64
C ALA A 69 -24.72 -9.56 2.24
N VAL A 70 -24.49 -8.23 2.13
CA VAL A 70 -24.55 -7.46 0.88
C VAL A 70 -23.30 -7.68 0.00
N ALA A 71 -22.27 -8.36 0.51
CA ALA A 71 -21.08 -8.66 -0.29
C ALA A 71 -21.37 -9.60 -1.49
N SER A 72 -22.55 -10.25 -1.54
CA SER A 72 -23.01 -11.07 -2.66
C SER A 72 -23.90 -10.34 -3.67
N GLU A 73 -24.39 -9.13 -3.36
CA GLU A 73 -25.08 -8.29 -4.34
C GLU A 73 -24.04 -7.52 -5.15
N LYS A 74 -23.90 -7.92 -6.41
CA LYS A 74 -23.03 -7.24 -7.38
C LYS A 74 -23.47 -5.79 -7.47
N PHE A 75 -22.58 -4.88 -7.08
CA PHE A 75 -22.67 -3.48 -7.49
C PHE A 75 -22.33 -3.43 -8.98
N ASP A 76 -23.37 -3.42 -9.83
CA ASP A 76 -23.30 -3.15 -11.27
C ASP A 76 -23.01 -1.67 -11.56
#